data_AF-A0A662H127-F1
#
_entry.id   AF-A0A662H127-F1
#
_cell.length_a   1.000
_cell.length_b   1.000
_cell.length_c   1.000
_cell.angle_alpha   90.00
_cell.angle_beta   90.00
_cell.angle_gamma   90.00
#
_symmetry.space_group_name_H-M   'P 1'
#
loop_
_entity.id
_entity.type
_entity.pdbx_description
1 polymer ?
#
loop_
_entity_poly.entity_id
_entity_poly.type
_entity_poly.pdbx_seq_one_letter_code
_entity_poly.pdbx_strand_id
1 'polypeptide(L)'
;MRSYRLVGAYLVLVGATLLLLGLLLTGIVVHSALGISCLIMGVTLLLIPFEERWRAASRALAMMLMDSYANMERLLKELDLRGPAMYARMRVGGFEGVRALVSRGEVNPPSSDVSGLLYPGGGSYAVVLVPPGYTLLAYAR
;
A
#
# COMPACT_ATOMS: atom_id res chain seq x y z
N MET A 1 -4.79 17.23 8.94
CA MET A 1 -4.44 16.73 10.31
C MET A 1 -4.71 17.74 11.43
N ARG A 2 -4.21 19.00 11.37
CA ARG A 2 -4.47 20.02 12.42
C ARG A 2 -5.97 20.28 12.65
N SER A 3 -6.78 20.31 11.58
CA SER A 3 -8.21 20.58 11.66
C SER A 3 -9.00 19.53 12.46
N TYR A 4 -8.71 18.23 12.27
CA TYR A 4 -9.36 17.15 13.04
C TYR A 4 -8.99 17.18 14.52
N ARG A 5 -7.74 17.52 14.84
CA ARG A 5 -7.31 17.69 16.24
C ARG A 5 -7.98 18.91 16.90
N LEU A 6 -8.19 20.00 16.16
CA LEU A 6 -8.92 21.17 16.64
C LEU A 6 -10.40 20.84 16.91
N VAL A 7 -11.05 20.10 15.99
CA VAL A 7 -12.42 19.59 16.19
C VAL A 7 -12.48 18.65 17.40
N GLY A 8 -11.50 17.76 17.55
CA GLY A 8 -11.39 16.88 18.72
C GLY A 8 -11.25 17.64 20.03
N ALA A 9 -10.35 18.64 20.09
CA ALA A 9 -10.17 19.49 21.27
C ALA A 9 -11.44 20.27 21.61
N TYR A 10 -12.13 20.82 20.60
CA TYR A 10 -13.40 21.50 20.78
C TYR A 10 -14.47 20.57 21.38
N LEU A 11 -14.61 19.35 20.84
CA LEU A 11 -15.55 18.34 21.33
C LEU A 11 -15.26 17.91 22.76
N VAL A 12 -13.98 17.77 23.14
CA VAL A 12 -13.60 17.48 24.54
C VAL A 12 -14.02 18.62 25.46
N LEU A 13 -13.79 19.87 25.06
CA LEU A 13 -14.09 21.05 25.87
C LEU A 13 -15.59 21.23 26.06
N VAL A 14 -16.38 21.08 24.98
CA VAL A 14 -17.84 21.10 25.01
C VAL A 14 -18.41 19.91 25.77
N GLY A 15 -17.83 18.72 25.60
CA GLY A 15 -18.25 17.52 26.33
C GLY A 15 -18.02 17.65 27.83
N ALA A 16 -16.87 18.20 28.24
CA ALA A 16 -16.55 18.47 29.63
C ALA A 16 -17.53 19.49 30.25
N THR A 17 -17.82 20.61 29.57
CA THR A 17 -18.76 21.61 30.08
C THR A 17 -20.18 21.06 30.23
N LEU A 18 -20.66 20.31 29.24
CA LEU A 18 -21.99 19.67 29.29
C LEU A 18 -22.09 18.62 30.39
N LEU A 19 -21.03 17.83 30.59
CA LEU A 19 -20.98 16.82 31.63
C LEU A 19 -21.02 17.47 33.02
N LEU A 20 -20.26 18.55 33.20
CA LEU A 20 -20.23 19.35 34.43
C LEU A 20 -21.60 19.99 34.71
N LEU A 21 -22.24 20.55 33.68
CA LEU A 21 -23.57 21.16 33.77
C LEU A 21 -24.68 20.13 34.04
N GLY A 22 -24.57 18.94 33.44
CA GLY A 22 -25.47 17.81 33.65
C GLY A 22 -25.40 17.26 35.07
N LEU A 23 -24.19 17.05 35.58
CA LEU A 23 -23.95 16.47 36.90
C LEU A 23 -24.16 17.45 38.06
N LEU A 24 -23.78 18.72 37.91
CA LEU A 24 -23.77 19.68 39.03
C LEU A 24 -24.96 20.63 39.05
N LEU A 25 -25.52 21.02 37.90
CA LEU A 25 -26.56 22.06 37.86
C LEU A 25 -27.96 21.54 37.58
N THR A 26 -28.10 20.60 36.64
CA THR A 26 -29.44 20.27 36.10
C THR A 26 -29.97 18.93 36.56
N GLY A 27 -29.10 17.95 36.89
CA GLY A 27 -29.51 16.58 37.19
C GLY A 27 -30.16 15.87 35.99
N ILE A 28 -30.15 16.48 34.80
CA ILE A 28 -30.79 15.97 33.59
C ILE A 28 -29.82 15.01 32.90
N VAL A 29 -30.21 13.73 32.85
CA VAL A 29 -29.44 12.63 32.25
C VAL A 29 -29.05 12.89 30.79
N VAL A 30 -29.85 13.65 30.05
CA VAL A 30 -29.59 13.97 28.63
C VAL A 30 -28.31 14.79 28.46
N HIS A 31 -28.05 15.76 29.33
CA HIS A 31 -26.86 16.63 29.23
C HIS A 31 -25.58 15.85 29.54
N SER A 32 -25.62 14.99 30.55
CA SER A 32 -24.50 14.11 30.89
C SER A 32 -24.24 13.08 29.80
N ALA A 33 -25.27 12.46 29.22
CA ALA A 33 -25.10 11.53 28.09
C ALA A 33 -24.51 12.21 26.84
N LEU A 34 -24.95 13.43 26.51
CA LEU A 34 -24.39 14.21 25.41
C LEU A 34 -22.93 14.58 25.69
N GLY A 35 -22.63 15.00 26.92
CA GLY A 35 -21.28 15.32 27.38
C GLY A 35 -20.31 14.14 27.26
N ILE A 36 -20.72 12.95 27.70
CA ILE A 36 -19.96 11.69 27.56
C ILE A 36 -19.70 11.39 26.07
N SER A 37 -20.73 11.51 25.23
CA SER A 37 -20.61 11.25 23.79
C SER A 37 -19.61 12.19 23.12
N CYS A 38 -19.68 13.49 23.42
CA CYS A 38 -18.73 14.49 22.91
C CYS A 38 -17.31 14.23 23.42
N LEU A 39 -17.13 13.82 24.67
CA LEU A 39 -15.83 13.47 25.23
C LEU A 39 -15.21 12.25 24.51
N ILE A 40 -15.97 11.18 24.32
CA ILE A 40 -15.50 9.97 23.62
C ILE A 40 -15.08 10.34 22.19
N MET A 41 -15.91 11.11 21.48
CA MET A 41 -15.64 11.50 20.11
C MET A 41 -14.45 12.48 20.00
N GLY A 42 -14.31 13.38 20.97
CA GLY A 42 -13.19 14.33 21.01
C GLY A 42 -11.86 13.66 21.34
N VAL A 43 -11.85 12.76 22.34
CA VAL A 43 -10.67 12.00 22.73
C VAL A 43 -10.21 11.07 21.62
N THR A 44 -11.14 10.40 20.92
CA THR A 44 -10.80 9.55 19.77
C THR A 44 -10.18 10.35 18.63
N LEU A 45 -10.69 11.54 18.30
CA LEU A 45 -10.10 12.44 17.30
C LEU A 45 -8.71 12.98 17.67
N LEU A 46 -8.41 13.09 18.96
CA LEU A 46 -7.09 13.53 19.45
C LEU A 46 -6.07 12.40 19.48
N LEU A 47 -6.46 11.22 19.94
CA LEU A 47 -5.56 10.06 20.13
C LEU A 47 -5.32 9.28 18.85
N ILE A 48 -6.33 9.10 18.01
CA ILE A 48 -6.20 8.29 16.81
C ILE A 48 -5.45 9.11 15.75
N PRO A 49 -4.28 8.64 15.26
CA PRO A 49 -3.62 9.26 14.13
C PRO A 49 -4.50 9.08 12.89
N PHE A 50 -5.29 10.10 12.57
CA PHE A 50 -5.98 10.19 11.29
C PHE A 50 -4.96 10.48 10.19
N GLU A 51 -4.39 9.41 9.64
CA GLU A 51 -3.67 9.48 8.37
C GLU A 51 -4.71 9.61 7.26
N GLU A 52 -4.47 10.53 6.31
CA GLU A 52 -5.31 10.62 5.11
C GLU A 52 -5.28 9.26 4.41
N ARG A 53 -6.45 8.69 4.09
CA ARG A 53 -6.55 7.35 3.48
C ARG A 53 -5.61 7.18 2.28
N TRP A 54 -5.42 8.25 1.50
CA TRP A 54 -4.50 8.28 0.36
C TRP A 54 -3.02 8.16 0.75
N ARG A 55 -2.60 8.81 1.85
CA ARG A 55 -1.22 8.71 2.36
C ARG A 55 -0.93 7.32 2.90
N ALA A 56 -1.87 6.73 3.64
CA ALA A 56 -1.73 5.36 4.13
C ALA A 56 -1.63 4.36 2.96
N ALA A 57 -2.51 4.49 1.95
CA ALA A 57 -2.50 3.62 0.77
C ALA A 57 -1.21 3.77 -0.06
N SER A 58 -0.77 4.99 -0.32
CA SER A 58 0.47 5.24 -1.07
C SER A 58 1.70 4.74 -0.32
N ARG A 59 1.77 4.93 1.00
CA ARG A 59 2.85 4.40 1.83
C ARG A 59 2.86 2.87 1.84
N ALA A 60 1.70 2.23 1.95
CA ALA A 60 1.59 0.77 1.87
C ALA A 60 2.04 0.25 0.50
N LEU A 61 1.60 0.86 -0.60
CA LEU A 61 2.03 0.52 -1.95
C LEU A 61 3.55 0.69 -2.12
N ALA A 62 4.12 1.77 -1.60
CA ALA A 62 5.56 2.00 -1.65
C ALA A 62 6.33 0.91 -0.88
N MET A 63 5.86 0.53 0.31
CA MET A 63 6.46 -0.57 1.07
C MET A 63 6.35 -1.91 0.33
N MET A 64 5.19 -2.23 -0.25
CA MET A 64 5.03 -3.44 -1.05
C MET A 64 5.95 -3.48 -2.28
N LEU A 65 6.13 -2.34 -2.96
CA LEU A 65 7.07 -2.23 -4.07
C LEU A 65 8.51 -2.46 -3.61
N MET A 66 8.93 -1.83 -2.50
CA MET A 66 10.27 -2.03 -1.93
C MET A 66 10.53 -3.48 -1.54
N ASP A 67 9.58 -4.13 -0.86
CA ASP A 67 9.70 -5.54 -0.49
C ASP A 67 9.77 -6.44 -1.73
N SER A 68 8.99 -6.13 -2.77
CA SER A 68 9.06 -6.84 -4.05
C SER A 68 10.45 -6.73 -4.69
N TYR A 69 11.04 -5.54 -4.71
CA TYR A 69 12.41 -5.34 -5.21
C TYR A 69 13.44 -6.10 -4.39
N ALA A 70 13.37 -6.05 -3.06
CA ALA A 70 14.30 -6.77 -2.18
C ALA A 70 14.20 -8.30 -2.38
N ASN A 71 12.99 -8.82 -2.55
CA ASN A 71 12.76 -10.24 -2.83
C ASN A 71 13.29 -10.65 -4.20
N MET A 72 13.09 -9.82 -5.24
CA MET A 72 13.65 -10.07 -6.57
C MET A 72 15.18 -10.05 -6.54
N GLU A 73 15.80 -9.08 -5.85
CA GLU A 73 17.25 -9.02 -5.69
C GLU A 73 17.79 -10.28 -5.01
N ARG A 74 17.13 -10.72 -3.93
CA ARG A 74 17.51 -11.95 -3.21
C ARG A 74 17.39 -13.19 -4.10
N LEU A 75 16.30 -13.33 -4.85
CA LEU A 75 16.10 -14.42 -5.79
C LEU A 75 17.19 -14.45 -6.87
N LEU A 76 17.51 -13.29 -7.45
CA LEU A 76 18.57 -13.18 -8.45
C LEU A 76 19.95 -13.53 -7.87
N LYS A 77 20.22 -13.17 -6.61
CA LYS A 77 21.46 -13.58 -5.92
C LYS A 77 21.50 -15.09 -5.63
N GLU A 78 20.38 -15.68 -5.20
CA GLU A 78 20.28 -17.13 -4.92
C GLU A 78 20.48 -17.98 -6.17
N LEU A 79 20.02 -17.50 -7.33
CA LEU A 79 20.26 -18.13 -8.63
C LEU A 79 21.59 -17.68 -9.26
N ASP A 80 22.31 -16.78 -8.59
CA ASP A 80 23.54 -16.13 -9.04
C ASP A 80 23.43 -15.64 -10.51
N LEU A 81 22.37 -14.86 -10.73
CA LEU A 81 22.00 -14.16 -11.94
C LEU A 81 22.31 -12.67 -11.75
N ARG A 82 23.53 -12.27 -12.11
CA ARG A 82 24.02 -10.87 -11.94
C ARG A 82 24.11 -10.09 -13.26
N GLY A 83 23.70 -10.71 -14.36
CA GLY A 83 23.76 -10.13 -15.70
C GLY A 83 22.72 -9.03 -15.93
N PRO A 84 22.88 -8.22 -16.98
CA PRO A 84 21.87 -7.25 -17.38
C PRO A 84 20.55 -7.94 -17.76
N ALA A 85 19.44 -7.28 -17.47
CA ALA A 85 18.12 -7.73 -17.89
C ALA A 85 17.88 -7.41 -19.38
N MET A 86 17.33 -8.36 -20.12
CA MET A 86 16.81 -8.16 -21.47
C MET A 86 15.31 -7.86 -21.38
N TYR A 87 14.85 -6.78 -22.02
CA TYR A 87 13.43 -6.44 -22.07
C TYR A 87 12.80 -7.00 -23.34
N ALA A 88 11.84 -7.91 -23.20
CA ALA A 88 11.12 -8.51 -24.31
C ALA A 88 9.67 -8.05 -24.31
N ARG A 89 9.16 -7.69 -25.50
CA ARG A 89 7.73 -7.50 -25.71
C ARG A 89 7.05 -8.85 -25.85
N MET A 90 6.01 -9.07 -25.07
CA MET A 90 5.31 -10.35 -25.00
C MET A 90 3.81 -10.11 -24.96
N ARG A 91 3.04 -10.95 -25.64
CA ARG A 91 1.58 -10.88 -25.61
C ARG A 91 1.05 -11.69 -24.42
N VAL A 92 0.43 -11.01 -23.46
CA VAL A 92 -0.09 -11.57 -22.21
C VAL A 92 -1.60 -11.34 -22.18
N GLY A 93 -2.39 -12.41 -22.21
CA GLY A 93 -3.86 -12.32 -22.14
C GLY A 93 -4.50 -11.42 -23.22
N GLY A 94 -3.89 -11.32 -24.40
CA GLY A 94 -4.37 -10.49 -25.52
C GLY A 94 -3.74 -9.08 -25.61
N PHE A 95 -3.06 -8.62 -24.55
CA PHE A 95 -2.41 -7.30 -24.50
C PHE A 95 -0.90 -7.39 -24.74
N GLU A 96 -0.31 -6.36 -25.36
CA GLU A 96 1.15 -6.23 -25.41
C GLU A 96 1.69 -5.77 -24.05
N GLY A 97 2.58 -6.57 -23.47
CA GLY A 97 3.31 -6.26 -22.25
C GLY A 97 4.82 -6.35 -22.46
N VAL A 98 5.57 -5.86 -21.47
CA VAL A 98 7.03 -5.99 -21.44
C VAL A 98 7.41 -6.84 -20.24
N ARG A 99 8.24 -7.86 -20.46
CA ARG A 99 8.87 -8.65 -19.39
C ARG A 99 10.38 -8.40 -19.39
N ALA A 100 10.98 -8.47 -18.21
CA ALA A 100 12.43 -8.45 -18.06
C ALA A 100 12.92 -9.89 -17.90
N LEU A 101 13.89 -10.31 -18.70
CA LEU A 101 14.52 -11.62 -18.61
C LEU A 101 15.95 -11.46 -18.10
N VAL A 102 16.30 -12.21 -17.06
CA VAL A 102 17.67 -12.23 -16.53
C VAL A 102 18.22 -13.65 -16.66
N SER A 103 19.33 -13.83 -17.38
CA SER A 103 20.01 -15.12 -17.55
C SER A 103 21.52 -14.97 -17.43
N ARG A 104 22.21 -16.09 -17.20
CA ARG A 104 23.68 -16.17 -17.26
C ARG A 104 24.23 -16.24 -18.70
N GLY A 105 23.40 -16.62 -19.67
CA GLY A 105 23.81 -16.81 -21.06
C GLY A 105 22.85 -16.16 -22.03
N GLU A 106 23.12 -16.31 -23.33
CA GLU A 106 22.21 -15.86 -24.37
C GLU A 106 20.96 -16.72 -24.38
N VAL A 107 19.83 -16.10 -24.08
CA VAL A 107 18.51 -16.73 -24.14
C VAL A 107 17.68 -15.96 -25.14
N ASN A 108 17.17 -16.66 -26.16
CA ASN A 108 16.25 -16.07 -27.10
C ASN A 108 14.95 -15.68 -26.37
N PRO A 109 14.51 -14.42 -26.47
CA PRO A 109 13.33 -13.98 -25.76
C PRO A 109 12.07 -14.67 -26.33
N PRO A 110 11.16 -15.12 -25.46
CA PRO A 110 9.89 -15.71 -25.89
C PRO A 110 8.98 -14.65 -26.52
N SER A 111 8.24 -15.03 -27.56
CA SER A 111 7.28 -14.17 -28.27
C SER A 111 5.87 -14.18 -27.66
N SER A 112 5.56 -15.18 -26.84
CA SER A 112 4.28 -15.38 -26.16
C SER A 112 4.47 -15.54 -24.65
N ASP A 113 3.43 -15.30 -23.86
CA ASP A 113 3.48 -15.40 -22.40
C ASP A 113 4.12 -16.72 -21.92
N VAL A 114 5.02 -16.60 -20.94
CA VAL A 114 5.67 -17.74 -20.32
C VAL A 114 4.93 -18.01 -19.02
N SER A 115 4.41 -19.23 -18.88
CA SER A 115 3.82 -19.67 -17.63
C SER A 115 4.94 -19.98 -16.63
N GLY A 116 5.14 -19.08 -15.66
CA GLY A 116 6.06 -19.28 -14.55
C GLY A 116 7.23 -18.29 -14.48
N LEU A 117 8.07 -18.47 -13.44
CA LEU A 117 9.22 -17.61 -13.15
C LEU A 117 10.47 -17.98 -13.95
N LEU A 118 10.57 -19.22 -14.45
CA LEU A 118 11.73 -19.72 -15.16
C LEU A 118 11.37 -20.04 -16.61
N TYR A 119 12.16 -19.52 -17.54
CA TYR A 119 12.08 -19.80 -18.96
C TYR A 119 13.33 -20.55 -19.42
N PRO A 120 13.21 -21.80 -19.91
CA PRO A 120 14.33 -22.54 -20.45
C PRO A 120 14.69 -22.04 -21.86
N GLY A 121 15.98 -21.82 -22.14
CA GLY A 121 16.46 -21.48 -23.48
C GLY A 121 17.99 -21.50 -23.61
N GLY A 122 18.49 -21.99 -24.75
CA GLY A 122 19.93 -21.93 -25.08
C GLY A 122 20.86 -22.72 -24.14
N GLY A 123 20.38 -23.82 -23.54
CA GLY A 123 21.15 -24.62 -22.57
C GLY A 123 21.24 -23.99 -21.17
N SER A 124 20.54 -22.88 -20.92
CA SER A 124 20.44 -22.20 -19.64
C SER A 124 18.97 -21.89 -19.29
N TYR A 125 18.75 -21.29 -18.14
CA TYR A 125 17.45 -20.76 -17.72
C TYR A 125 17.51 -19.23 -17.60
N ALA A 126 16.41 -18.57 -17.93
CA ALA A 126 16.18 -17.15 -17.67
C ALA A 126 15.09 -17.00 -16.62
N VAL A 127 15.28 -16.08 -15.68
CA VAL A 127 14.20 -15.65 -14.78
C VAL A 127 13.38 -14.59 -15.50
N VAL A 128 12.08 -14.84 -15.63
CA VAL A 128 11.10 -13.91 -16.20
C VAL A 128 10.54 -13.07 -15.07
N LEU A 129 10.92 -11.79 -15.06
CA LEU A 129 10.45 -10.80 -14.10
C LEU A 129 9.38 -9.93 -14.74
N VAL A 130 8.30 -9.73 -13.97
CA VAL A 130 7.28 -8.74 -14.30
C VAL A 130 7.71 -7.42 -13.68
N PRO A 131 7.94 -6.35 -14.47
CA PRO A 131 8.30 -5.07 -13.90
C PRO A 131 7.20 -4.61 -12.93
N PRO A 132 7.55 -4.34 -11.66
CA PRO A 132 6.56 -3.93 -10.68
C PRO A 132 5.95 -2.59 -11.11
N GLY A 133 4.61 -2.52 -11.09
CA GLY A 133 3.85 -1.37 -11.59
C GLY A 133 3.19 -1.60 -12.95
N TYR A 134 3.51 -2.65 -13.70
CA TYR A 134 2.75 -3.02 -14.91
C TYR A 134 1.26 -3.25 -14.61
N THR A 135 0.96 -3.92 -13.50
CA THR A 135 -0.42 -4.12 -13.03
C THR A 135 -1.10 -2.83 -12.57
N LEU A 136 -0.35 -1.86 -12.04
CA LEU A 136 -0.91 -0.54 -11.68
C LEU A 136 -1.28 0.26 -12.94
N LEU A 137 -0.44 0.20 -13.99
CA LEU A 137 -0.71 0.87 -15.27
C LEU A 137 -1.85 0.21 -16.05
N ALA A 138 -2.01 -1.11 -15.95
CA ALA A 138 -3.09 -1.84 -16.60
C ALA A 138 -4.48 -1.52 -16.02
N TYR A 139 -4.57 -1.19 -14.72
CA TYR A 139 -5.82 -0.77 -14.07
C TYR A 139 -6.14 0.73 -14.20
N ALA A 140 -5.17 1.54 -14.61
CA ALA A 140 -5.33 2.99 -14.81
C ALA A 140 -5.77 3.36 -16.24
N ARG A 141 -5.93 2.36 -17.13
CA ARG A 141 -6.52 2.50 -18.47
C ARG A 141 -7.93 1.94 -18.47
#